data_AF-A0A562K8V7-F1
#
_entry.id   AF-A0A562K8V7-F1
#
_cell.length_a   1.000
_cell.length_b   1.000
_cell.length_c   1.000
_cell.angle_alpha   90.00
_cell.angle_beta   90.00
_cell.angle_gamma   90.00
#
_symmetry.space_group_name_H-M   'P 1'
#
loop_
_entity.id
_entity.type
_entity.pdbx_description
1 polymer ?
#
loop_
_entity_poly.entity_id
_entity_poly.type
_entity_poly.pdbx_seq_one_letter_code
_entity_poly.pdbx_strand_id
1 'polypeptide(L)' 'MTLKKEPSDQEIGEIKRKLKAGKLDKEDLHALEALVERSEHATKKLRAAIVE' A
#
# COMPACT_ATOMS: atom_id res chain seq x y z
N MET A 1 11.56 15.76 -4.53
CA MET A 1 10.61 14.94 -3.76
C MET A 1 10.06 13.86 -4.68
N THR A 2 10.51 12.63 -4.53
CA THR A 2 10.06 11.51 -5.39
C THR A 2 8.66 11.10 -4.93
N LEU A 3 7.65 11.42 -5.72
CA LEU A 3 6.30 10.85 -5.57
C LEU A 3 6.45 9.32 -5.59
N LYS A 4 6.31 8.67 -4.43
CA LYS A 4 6.32 7.21 -4.35
C LYS A 4 5.11 6.72 -5.15
N LYS A 5 5.38 6.18 -6.34
CA LYS A 5 4.40 5.58 -7.25
C LYS A 5 3.56 4.56 -6.50
N GLU A 6 2.31 4.40 -6.92
CA GLU A 6 1.49 3.29 -6.46
C GLU A 6 2.27 1.98 -6.60
N PRO A 7 2.21 1.09 -5.60
CA PRO A 7 2.89 -0.18 -5.66
C PRO A 7 2.31 -0.99 -6.82
N SER A 8 3.19 -1.58 -7.60
CA SER A 8 2.83 -2.43 -8.73
C SER A 8 2.16 -3.72 -8.26
N ASP A 9 1.37 -4.34 -9.14
CA ASP A 9 0.77 -5.66 -8.90
C ASP A 9 1.80 -6.73 -8.54
N GLN A 10 3.03 -6.58 -9.05
CA GLN A 10 4.14 -7.47 -8.74
C GLN A 10 4.59 -7.33 -7.28
N GLU A 11 4.75 -6.11 -6.77
CA GLU A 11 5.11 -5.84 -5.37
C GLU A 11 4.02 -6.34 -4.41
N ILE A 12 2.75 -6.12 -4.77
CA ILE A 12 1.60 -6.63 -4.01
C ILE A 12 1.59 -8.16 -4.00
N GLY A 13 1.89 -8.80 -5.13
CA GLY A 13 1.98 -10.25 -5.26
C GLY A 13 3.09 -10.86 -4.41
N GLU A 14 4.25 -10.21 -4.30
CA GLU A 14 5.37 -10.65 -3.46
C GLU A 14 5.03 -10.57 -1.98
N ILE A 15 4.50 -9.44 -1.53
CA ILE A 15 4.03 -9.25 -0.15
C ILE A 15 2.98 -10.30 0.21
N LYS A 16 2.02 -10.58 -0.69
CA LYS A 16 0.97 -11.60 -0.49
C LYS A 16 1.53 -13.02 -0.39
N ARG A 17 2.58 -13.34 -1.15
CA ARG A 17 3.27 -14.63 -1.05
C ARG A 17 4.02 -14.76 0.29
N LYS A 18 4.73 -13.71 0.73
CA LYS A 18 5.42 -13.69 2.02
C LYS A 18 4.46 -13.78 3.21
N LEU A 19 3.31 -13.09 3.13
CA LEU A 19 2.17 -13.22 4.06
C LEU A 19 1.71 -14.67 4.21
N LYS A 20 1.39 -15.33 3.10
CA LYS A 20 0.94 -16.74 3.13
C LYS A 20 1.99 -17.71 3.66
N ALA A 21 3.28 -17.38 3.49
CA ALA A 21 4.38 -18.20 3.96
C ALA A 21 4.73 -17.98 5.45
N GLY A 22 4.11 -16.99 6.11
CA GLY A 22 4.47 -16.60 7.49
C GLY A 22 5.88 -16.00 7.61
N LYS A 23 6.44 -15.49 6.51
CA LYS A 23 7.83 -14.99 6.41
C LYS A 23 7.90 -13.48 6.27
N LEU A 24 6.95 -12.73 6.82
CA LEU A 24 7.13 -11.27 6.87
C LEU A 24 8.21 -10.92 7.86
N ASP A 25 9.22 -10.25 7.36
CA ASP A 25 10.09 -9.45 8.20
C ASP A 25 9.42 -8.09 8.52
N LYS A 26 10.09 -7.30 9.36
CA LYS A 26 9.60 -5.99 9.76
C LYS A 26 9.54 -4.99 8.60
N GLU A 27 10.37 -5.17 7.57
CA GLU A 27 10.38 -4.28 6.40
C GLU A 27 9.16 -4.54 5.51
N ASP A 28 8.75 -5.80 5.36
CA ASP A 28 7.53 -6.19 4.65
C ASP A 28 6.26 -5.67 5.36
N LEU A 29 6.25 -5.67 6.70
CA LEU A 29 5.16 -5.09 7.49
C LEU A 29 5.08 -3.57 7.32
N HIS A 30 6.22 -2.88 7.34
CA HIS A 30 6.25 -1.44 7.13
C HIS A 30 5.82 -1.04 5.72
N ALA A 31 6.16 -1.87 4.71
CA ALA A 31 5.70 -1.70 3.34
C ALA A 31 4.17 -1.86 3.22
N LEU A 32 3.58 -2.82 3.94
CA LEU A 32 2.12 -3.01 4.03
C LEU A 32 1.43 -1.81 4.69
N GLU A 33 1.92 -1.33 5.83
CA GLU A 33 1.36 -0.16 6.51
C GLU A 33 1.38 1.06 5.60
N ALA A 34 2.51 1.32 4.93
CA ALA A 34 2.63 2.42 3.99
C ALA A 34 1.69 2.27 2.78
N LEU A 35 1.32 1.05 2.39
CA LEU A 35 0.39 0.78 1.30
C LEU A 35 -1.05 1.07 1.72
N VAL A 36 -1.43 0.67 2.94
CA VAL A 36 -2.73 0.97 3.53
C VAL A 36 -2.92 2.47 3.68
N GLU A 37 -1.95 3.19 4.28
CA GLU A 37 -2.02 4.64 4.46
C GLU A 37 -2.21 5.40 3.13
N ARG A 38 -1.47 4.99 2.08
CA ARG A 38 -1.62 5.61 0.75
C ARG A 38 -3.02 5.38 0.17
N SER A 39 -3.55 4.17 0.33
CA SER A 39 -4.88 3.80 -0.17
C SER A 39 -5.99 4.57 0.56
N GLU A 40 -5.88 4.73 1.88
CA GLU A 40 -6.81 5.53 2.66
C GLU A 40 -6.77 7.00 2.25
N HIS A 41 -5.57 7.55 2.04
CA HIS A 41 -5.41 8.94 1.62
C HIS A 41 -5.96 9.19 0.21
N ALA A 42 -5.75 8.27 -0.73
CA ALA A 42 -6.35 8.33 -2.07
C ALA A 42 -7.89 8.29 -2.00
N THR A 43 -8.44 7.40 -1.16
CA THR A 43 -9.89 7.28 -0.93
C THR A 43 -10.47 8.56 -0.32
N LYS A 44 -9.80 9.16 0.66
CA LYS A 44 -10.20 10.44 1.28
C LYS A 44 -10.23 11.58 0.24
N LYS A 45 -9.21 11.66 -0.62
CA LYS A 45 -9.16 12.65 -1.70
C LYS A 45 -10.28 12.45 -2.72
N LEU A 46 -10.54 11.21 -3.13
CA LEU A 46 -11.64 10.91 -4.05
C LEU A 46 -12.99 11.28 -3.43
N ARG A 47 -13.20 10.97 -2.15
CA ARG A 47 -14.42 11.36 -1.43
C ARG A 47 -14.60 12.87 -1.36
N ALA A 48 -13.54 13.62 -1.04
CA ALA A 48 -13.58 15.08 -1.04
C ALA A 48 -13.98 15.62 -2.42
N ALA A 49 -13.36 15.11 -3.48
CA ALA A 49 -13.64 15.52 -4.86
C ALA A 49 -15.05 15.15 -5.38
N ILE A 50 -15.79 14.26 -4.70
CA ILE A 50 -17.18 13.90 -5.05
C ILE A 50 -18.19 14.71 -4.23
N VAL A 51 -17.83 15.09 -3.00
CA VAL A 51 -18.72 15.78 -2.06
C VAL A 51 -18.70 17.30 -2.25
N GLU A 52 -17.57 17.87 -2.66
CA GLU A 52 -17.44 19.27 -3.09
C GLU A 52 -17.91 19.46 -4.54
#